data_AF-A0A800LR01-F1
#
_entry.id   AF-A0A800LR01-F1
#
_cell.length_a   1.000
_cell.length_b   1.000
_cell.length_c   1.000
_cell.angle_alpha   90.00
_cell.angle_beta   90.00
_cell.angle_gamma   90.00
#
_symmetry.space_group_name_H-M   'P 1'
#
loop_
_entity.id
_entity.type
_entity.pdbx_description
1 polymer ?
#
loop_
_entity_poly.entity_id
_entity_poly.type
_entity_poly.pdbx_seq_one_letter_code
_entity_poly.pdbx_strand_id
1 'polypeptide(L)' 'MLEVGSAAPAFSAPDQHGSTVSSGDLAGKWVALWWYPKASTPG' A
#
# COMPACT_ATOMS: atom_id res chain seq x y z
N MET A 1 7.53 14.27 2.60
CA MET A 1 7.94 13.15 3.48
C MET A 1 6.73 12.80 4.34
N LEU A 2 6.51 11.54 4.68
CA LEU A 2 5.53 11.17 5.70
C LEU A 2 6.25 11.15 7.06
N GLU A 3 5.70 11.87 8.03
CA GLU A 3 6.25 11.91 9.39
C GLU A 3 5.55 10.88 10.28
N VAL A 4 6.30 10.31 11.22
CA VAL A 4 5.75 9.35 12.20
C VAL A 4 4.59 9.99 12.97
N GLY A 5 3.49 9.25 13.10
CA GLY A 5 2.26 9.74 13.75
C GLY A 5 1.30 10.48 12.83
N SER A 6 1.71 10.84 11.60
CA SER A 6 0.80 11.37 10.60
C SER A 6 -0.22 10.30 10.18
N ALA A 7 -1.46 10.72 9.93
CA ALA A 7 -2.44 9.83 9.31
C ALA A 7 -1.91 9.34 7.95
N ALA A 8 -2.08 8.05 7.67
CA ALA A 8 -1.73 7.50 6.37
C ALA A 8 -2.57 8.19 5.27
N PRO A 9 -1.97 8.61 4.15
CA PRO A 9 -2.71 9.17 3.03
C PRO A 9 -3.73 8.17 2.49
N ALA A 10 -4.88 8.68 2.03
CA ALA A 10 -5.83 7.86 1.29
C ALA A 10 -5.17 7.37 -0.01
N PHE A 11 -5.41 6.11 -0.35
CA PHE A 11 -4.97 5.52 -1.61
C PHE A 11 -6.07 4.67 -2.22
N SER A 12 -5.97 4.49 -3.54
CA SER A 12 -6.76 3.55 -4.31
C SER A 12 -5.90 3.08 -5.48
N ALA A 13 -5.64 1.77 -5.56
CA ALA A 13 -4.77 1.20 -6.57
C ALA A 13 -5.24 -0.22 -6.96
N PRO A 14 -5.00 -0.66 -8.20
CA PRO A 14 -5.25 -2.04 -8.58
C PRO A 14 -4.24 -2.98 -7.91
N ASP A 15 -4.72 -4.14 -7.47
CA ASP A 15 -3.89 -5.26 -7.04
C ASP A 15 -3.36 -6.08 -8.23
N GLN A 16 -2.65 -7.18 -7.97
CA GLN A 16 -2.11 -8.06 -9.01
C GLN A 16 -3.17 -8.77 -9.87
N HIS A 17 -4.44 -8.73 -9.46
CA HIS A 17 -5.58 -9.31 -10.17
C HIS A 17 -6.44 -8.23 -10.84
N GLY A 18 -6.06 -6.95 -10.74
CA GLY A 18 -6.80 -5.82 -11.28
C GLY A 18 -7.97 -5.35 -10.40
N SER A 19 -8.13 -5.92 -9.21
CA SER A 19 -9.14 -5.47 -8.24
C SER A 19 -8.66 -4.19 -7.57
N THR A 20 -9.50 -3.18 -7.49
CA THR A 20 -9.14 -1.93 -6.81
C THR A 20 -9.20 -2.14 -5.31
N VAL A 21 -8.09 -1.84 -4.62
CA VAL A 21 -8.00 -1.80 -3.17
C VAL A 21 -7.84 -0.35 -2.73
N SER A 22 -8.70 0.08 -1.79
CA SER A 22 -8.63 1.40 -1.19
C SER A 22 -8.18 1.35 0.28
N SER A 23 -7.67 2.46 0.80
CA SER A 23 -7.33 2.59 2.22
C SER A 23 -8.52 2.34 3.16
N GLY A 24 -9.75 2.60 2.69
CA GLY A 24 -10.98 2.36 3.45
C GLY A 24 -11.28 0.86 3.65
N ASP A 25 -10.98 0.03 2.66
CA ASP A 25 -11.20 -1.42 2.70
C ASP A 25 -10.34 -2.10 3.78
N LEU A 26 -9.25 -1.44 4.21
CA LEU A 26 -8.29 -1.96 5.18
C LEU A 26 -8.48 -1.37 6.58
N ALA A 27 -9.49 -0.54 6.81
CA ALA A 27 -9.72 0.12 8.09
C ALA A 27 -9.89 -0.89 9.24
N GLY A 28 -9.34 -0.55 10.41
CA GLY A 28 -9.39 -1.40 11.61
C GLY A 28 -8.40 -2.58 11.62
N LYS A 29 -7.54 -2.70 10.61
CA LYS A 29 -6.46 -3.69 10.55
C LYS A 29 -5.09 -3.00 10.62
N TRP A 30 -4.09 -3.72 11.11
CA TRP A 30 -2.69 -3.32 10.92
C TRP A 30 -2.26 -3.63 9.48
N VAL A 31 -1.68 -2.64 8.81
CA VAL A 31 -1.27 -2.73 7.40
C VAL A 31 0.19 -2.28 7.28
N ALA A 32 1.01 -3.06 6.58
CA ALA A 32 2.37 -2.68 6.20
C ALA A 32 2.44 -2.49 4.69
N LEU A 33 2.75 -1.28 4.23
CA LEU A 33 3.04 -0.99 2.84
C LEU A 33 4.56 -1.05 2.63
N TRP A 34 4.98 -1.75 1.60
CA TRP A 34 6.39 -1.92 1.24
C TRP A 34 6.51 -1.92 -0.29
N TRP A 35 7.69 -1.55 -0.77
CA TRP A 35 7.96 -1.40 -2.20
C TRP A 35 9.31 -2.02 -2.55
N TYR A 36 9.44 -2.44 -3.80
CA TYR A 36 10.70 -2.87 -4.41
C TYR A 36 10.86 -2.16 -5.77
N PRO A 37 12.09 -1.92 -6.26
CA PRO A 37 12.30 -1.16 -7.49
C PRO A 37 11.76 -1.85 -8.75
N LYS A 38 11.93 -3.17 -8.83
CA LYS A 38 11.52 -3.96 -10.00
C LYS A 38 11.21 -5.40 -9.63
N ALA A 39 10.09 -5.91 -10.14
CA ALA A 39 9.68 -7.30 -9.95
C ALA A 39 10.60 -8.25 -10.71
N SER A 40 10.70 -9.50 -10.26
CA SER A 40 11.39 -10.58 -10.98
C SER A 40 12.86 -10.29 -11.29
N THR A 41 13.56 -9.64 -10.35
CA THR A 41 15.01 -9.45 -10.42
C THR A 41 15.70 -10.33 -9.37
N PRO A 42 16.84 -10.98 -9.69
CA PRO A 42 17.70 -11.57 -8.67
C PRO A 42 18.19 -10.45 -7.75
N GLY A 43 18.00 -10.63 -6.44
CA GLY A 43 18.48 -9.70 -5.41
C GLY A 43 19.99 -9.73 -5.24
#